data_AF-A0A937Z4B9-F1
#
_entry.id   AF-A0A937Z4B9-F1
#
_cell.length_a   1.000
_cell.length_b   1.000
_cell.length_c   1.000
_cell.angle_alpha   90.00
_cell.angle_beta   90.00
_cell.angle_gamma   90.00
#
_symmetry.space_group_name_H-M   'P 1'
#
loop_
_entity.id
_entity.type
_entity.pdbx_description
1 polymer ?
#
loop_
_entity_poly.entity_id
_entity_poly.type
_entity_poly.pdbx_seq_one_letter_code
_entity_poly.pdbx_strand_id
1 'polypeptide(L)'
;MSAALAGRVVVAVLLALPAGVATAQKAEVAPMLHCQMIQSGEIQAVVGDCSRDGMGGPQYCGLWSLTSKQRQFSCFGNSYAGLIPGDLRGKAVTLEVVDESTVALVHKADDAWASDGRATYRIVGPNCIEHTLTIRDARSFLTAQGYREVSWCSYMNCPEDPTLHFRSGGQWTAYLSPEHGVGSRIAPSYIEQREAVPPQDERRSPFHVNWAPITFDEPFYYGRLGHMLLLFVFDNPTDLRFFCSPSGGGGSLLPGQSCPAWDFLWIIPADRYGPETDYTFRLRLIYKPFVSEEDVLEEVRRAREAMAGS
;
A
#
# COMPACT_ATOMS: atom_id res chain seq x y z
N MET A 1 -62.90 21.39 -55.08
CA MET A 1 -63.88 20.55 -55.80
C MET A 1 -63.89 19.18 -55.15
N SER A 2 -65.09 18.71 -54.85
CA SER A 2 -65.43 17.48 -54.13
C SER A 2 -65.09 16.22 -54.90
N ALA A 3 -64.75 15.15 -54.18
CA ALA A 3 -65.08 13.73 -54.40
C ALA A 3 -63.94 12.85 -53.83
N ALA A 4 -64.12 11.61 -53.37
CA ALA A 4 -65.20 10.83 -52.78
C ALA A 4 -64.55 9.48 -52.40
N LEU A 5 -65.19 8.74 -51.50
CA LEU A 5 -64.72 7.49 -50.89
C LEU A 5 -64.41 6.36 -51.87
N ALA A 6 -63.48 5.47 -51.48
CA ALA A 6 -63.64 4.03 -51.68
C ALA A 6 -62.87 3.26 -50.60
N GLY A 7 -63.60 2.56 -49.73
CA GLY A 7 -63.03 1.64 -48.74
C GLY A 7 -62.67 0.29 -49.34
N ARG A 8 -61.67 -0.37 -48.76
CA ARG A 8 -61.49 -1.83 -48.85
C ARG A 8 -61.00 -2.37 -47.51
N VAL A 9 -61.80 -3.28 -46.99
CA VAL A 9 -61.53 -4.16 -45.85
C VAL A 9 -60.43 -5.15 -46.25
N VAL A 10 -59.39 -5.29 -45.42
CA VAL A 10 -58.45 -6.42 -45.49
C VAL A 10 -58.49 -7.12 -44.14
N VAL A 11 -58.94 -8.37 -44.18
CA VAL A 11 -59.01 -9.32 -43.07
C VAL A 11 -57.57 -9.71 -42.69
N ALA A 12 -57.18 -9.44 -41.45
CA ALA A 12 -55.90 -9.87 -40.89
C ALA A 12 -55.97 -11.37 -40.56
N VAL A 13 -55.16 -12.17 -41.24
CA VAL A 13 -54.90 -13.56 -40.87
C VAL A 13 -53.80 -13.55 -39.80
N LEU A 14 -54.16 -13.92 -38.57
CA LEU A 14 -53.20 -14.24 -37.51
C LEU A 14 -52.41 -15.49 -37.92
N LEU A 15 -51.10 -15.33 -38.14
CA LEU A 15 -50.15 -16.44 -38.11
C LEU A 15 -49.54 -16.48 -36.72
N ALA A 16 -49.86 -17.53 -35.96
CA ALA A 16 -49.26 -17.81 -34.67
C ALA A 16 -47.78 -18.21 -34.86
N LEU A 17 -46.87 -17.47 -34.22
CA LEU A 17 -45.46 -17.84 -34.09
C LEU A 17 -45.30 -18.82 -32.91
N PRO A 18 -44.40 -19.82 -33.02
CA PRO A 18 -44.19 -20.77 -31.94
C PRO A 18 -43.49 -20.12 -30.76
N ALA A 19 -44.02 -20.40 -29.56
CA ALA A 19 -43.40 -20.09 -28.29
C ALA A 19 -42.12 -20.93 -28.09
N GLY A 20 -41.05 -20.30 -27.62
CA GLY A 20 -39.88 -20.99 -27.10
C GLY A 20 -38.55 -20.49 -27.62
N VAL A 21 -38.19 -19.25 -27.30
CA VAL A 21 -36.77 -18.90 -27.15
C VAL A 21 -36.57 -18.65 -25.67
N ALA A 22 -35.98 -19.63 -24.99
CA ALA A 22 -35.45 -19.43 -23.65
C ALA A 22 -34.35 -18.37 -23.76
N THR A 23 -34.67 -17.15 -23.33
CA THR A 23 -33.67 -16.11 -23.12
C THR A 23 -32.73 -16.61 -22.04
N ALA A 24 -31.51 -16.99 -22.41
CA ALA A 24 -30.43 -17.17 -21.48
C ALA A 24 -30.29 -15.86 -20.69
N GLN A 25 -30.67 -15.87 -19.42
CA GLN A 25 -30.30 -14.81 -18.49
C GLN A 25 -28.78 -14.79 -18.48
N LYS A 26 -28.18 -13.76 -19.09
CA LYS A 26 -26.80 -13.39 -18.79
C LYS A 26 -26.78 -13.20 -17.28
N ALA A 27 -26.05 -14.07 -16.57
CA ALA A 27 -25.71 -13.84 -15.19
C ALA A 27 -25.09 -12.44 -15.12
N GLU A 28 -25.80 -11.52 -14.47
CA GLU A 28 -25.31 -10.18 -14.20
C GLU A 28 -24.15 -10.36 -13.22
N VAL A 29 -22.93 -10.31 -13.73
CA VAL A 29 -21.72 -10.35 -12.89
C VAL A 29 -21.81 -9.13 -12.00
N ALA A 30 -21.98 -9.34 -10.70
CA ALA A 30 -21.99 -8.26 -9.73
C ALA A 30 -20.78 -7.35 -9.98
N PRO A 31 -20.95 -6.02 -9.98
CA PRO A 31 -19.86 -5.09 -10.28
C PRO A 31 -18.71 -5.35 -9.31
N MET A 32 -17.50 -5.57 -9.86
CA MET A 32 -16.30 -5.72 -9.04
C MET A 32 -16.04 -4.42 -8.27
N LEU A 33 -15.90 -4.55 -6.95
CA LEU A 33 -15.56 -3.43 -6.09
C LEU A 33 -14.05 -3.20 -6.16
N HIS A 34 -13.64 -2.05 -6.68
CA HIS A 34 -12.21 -1.70 -6.81
C HIS A 34 -11.65 -0.98 -5.57
N CYS A 35 -12.52 -0.36 -4.78
CA CYS A 35 -12.12 0.29 -3.54
C CYS A 35 -13.25 0.30 -2.50
N GLN A 36 -12.87 0.45 -1.24
CA GLN A 36 -13.79 0.61 -0.12
C GLN A 36 -13.28 1.70 0.81
N MET A 37 -14.19 2.56 1.24
CA MET A 37 -13.92 3.57 2.26
C MET A 37 -14.16 2.98 3.65
N ILE A 38 -13.23 3.22 4.57
CA ILE A 38 -13.35 2.92 5.99
C ILE A 38 -13.11 4.21 6.80
N GLN A 39 -13.83 4.38 7.90
CA GLN A 39 -13.73 5.59 8.73
C GLN A 39 -13.89 5.25 10.20
N SER A 40 -13.05 5.85 11.05
CA SER A 40 -13.21 5.79 12.51
C SER A 40 -12.56 7.00 13.16
N GLY A 41 -13.24 7.57 14.16
CA GLY A 41 -12.75 8.72 14.92
C GLY A 41 -12.51 9.96 14.07
N GLU A 42 -11.23 10.29 13.87
CA GLU A 42 -10.76 11.49 13.18
C GLU A 42 -10.27 11.25 11.77
N ILE A 43 -10.06 9.99 11.37
CA ILE A 43 -9.48 9.64 10.08
C ILE A 43 -10.45 8.87 9.19
N GLN A 44 -10.23 8.99 7.89
CA GLN A 44 -10.92 8.26 6.85
C GLN A 44 -9.88 7.74 5.86
N ALA A 45 -10.01 6.49 5.44
CA ALA A 45 -9.15 5.87 4.45
C ALA A 45 -9.97 5.27 3.30
N VAL A 46 -9.37 5.24 2.12
CA VAL A 46 -9.87 4.47 0.97
C VAL A 46 -8.83 3.40 0.67
N VAL A 47 -9.24 2.14 0.79
CA VAL A 47 -8.43 0.98 0.43
C VAL A 47 -8.85 0.54 -0.96
N GLY A 48 -7.91 0.27 -1.86
CA GLY A 48 -8.25 -0.18 -3.22
C GLY A 48 -7.27 -1.18 -3.80
N ASP A 49 -7.71 -1.85 -4.86
CA ASP A 49 -6.96 -2.86 -5.60
C ASP A 49 -5.94 -2.23 -6.59
N CYS A 50 -5.40 -3.03 -7.50
CA CYS A 50 -4.42 -2.57 -8.49
C CYS A 50 -5.03 -1.77 -9.66
N SER A 51 -6.35 -1.58 -9.74
CA SER A 51 -7.01 -0.93 -10.88
C SER A 51 -6.71 0.56 -11.05
N ARG A 52 -6.15 1.21 -10.03
CA ARG A 52 -5.77 2.62 -10.10
C ARG A 52 -4.57 2.82 -11.01
N ASP A 53 -4.78 3.60 -12.08
CA ASP A 53 -3.73 4.05 -12.98
C ASP A 53 -2.87 5.14 -12.32
N GLY A 54 -1.57 4.85 -12.18
CA GLY A 54 -0.54 5.84 -11.84
C GLY A 54 0.55 5.90 -12.91
N MET A 55 1.72 6.48 -12.59
CA MET A 55 2.81 6.70 -13.56
C MET A 55 3.35 5.43 -14.23
N GLY A 56 3.17 4.26 -13.61
CA GLY A 56 3.53 2.96 -14.19
C GLY A 56 2.34 2.09 -14.56
N GLY A 57 1.14 2.66 -14.74
CA GLY A 57 -0.09 1.92 -15.06
C GLY A 57 -0.81 1.34 -13.83
N PRO A 58 -1.66 0.31 -14.01
CA PRO A 58 -2.50 -0.27 -12.97
C PRO A 58 -1.68 -1.17 -12.05
N GLN A 59 -1.16 -0.59 -10.97
CA GLN A 59 -0.34 -1.34 -9.99
C GLN A 59 -0.49 -0.88 -8.54
N TYR A 60 -1.24 0.19 -8.27
CA TYR A 60 -1.19 0.90 -6.99
C TYR A 60 -2.31 0.49 -6.04
N CYS A 61 -2.24 -0.75 -5.53
CA CYS A 61 -3.13 -1.23 -4.47
C CYS A 61 -2.77 -0.67 -3.08
N GLY A 62 -3.62 -0.86 -2.08
CA GLY A 62 -3.38 -0.43 -0.69
C GLY A 62 -4.16 0.82 -0.33
N LEU A 63 -3.55 1.77 0.40
CA LEU A 63 -4.21 3.01 0.84
C LEU A 63 -4.23 4.04 -0.29
N TRP A 64 -5.29 4.03 -1.09
CA TRP A 64 -5.54 5.04 -2.12
C TRP A 64 -5.71 6.45 -1.55
N SER A 65 -6.21 6.56 -0.32
CA SER A 65 -6.33 7.84 0.39
C SER A 65 -6.28 7.60 1.90
N LEU A 66 -5.70 8.56 2.61
CA LEU A 66 -5.79 8.68 4.07
C LEU A 66 -5.90 10.16 4.42
N THR A 67 -6.99 10.54 5.07
CA THR A 67 -7.31 11.94 5.44
C THR A 67 -7.70 12.03 6.89
N SER A 68 -7.67 13.24 7.44
CA SER A 68 -8.09 13.54 8.82
C SER A 68 -9.05 14.73 8.81
N LYS A 69 -9.92 14.82 9.82
CA LYS A 69 -10.69 16.05 10.09
C LYS A 69 -9.81 17.29 10.25
N GLN A 70 -8.56 17.11 10.71
CA GLN A 70 -7.57 18.18 10.88
C GLN A 70 -6.80 18.49 9.57
N ARG A 71 -6.82 17.57 8.60
CA ARG A 71 -6.20 17.74 7.28
C ARG A 71 -6.96 16.93 6.22
N GLN A 72 -7.76 17.64 5.43
CA GLN A 72 -8.67 17.05 4.43
C GLN A 72 -7.95 16.55 3.15
N PHE A 73 -6.70 16.94 2.95
CA PHE A 73 -5.88 16.40 1.86
C PHE A 73 -5.34 15.02 2.22
N SER A 74 -5.19 14.15 1.22
CA SER A 74 -4.58 12.83 1.42
C SER A 74 -3.12 12.94 1.87
N CYS A 75 -2.66 12.00 2.70
CA CYS A 75 -1.24 11.77 2.97
C CYS A 75 -0.48 11.33 1.74
N PHE A 76 -1.15 10.60 0.83
CA PHE A 76 -0.53 9.96 -0.34
C PHE A 76 -0.87 10.74 -1.61
N GLY A 77 0.08 10.76 -2.56
CA GLY A 77 -0.07 11.51 -3.80
C GLY A 77 -1.27 11.04 -4.63
N ASN A 78 -1.96 11.95 -5.30
CA ASN A 78 -3.23 11.67 -6.00
C ASN A 78 -3.11 10.66 -7.16
N SER A 79 -1.91 10.44 -7.70
CA SER A 79 -1.68 9.44 -8.75
C SER A 79 -1.17 8.11 -8.19
N TYR A 80 -1.11 7.97 -6.86
CA TYR A 80 -0.45 6.87 -6.17
C TYR A 80 -1.23 6.41 -4.94
N ALA A 81 -0.72 5.38 -4.28
CA ALA A 81 -1.21 4.87 -3.02
C ALA A 81 -0.10 4.85 -1.97
N GLY A 82 -0.51 4.74 -0.72
CA GLY A 82 0.34 4.47 0.43
C GLY A 82 0.24 3.02 0.87
N LEU A 83 1.24 2.57 1.64
CA LEU A 83 1.22 1.25 2.27
C LEU A 83 0.91 0.11 1.28
N ILE A 84 1.54 0.19 0.11
CA ILE A 84 1.38 -0.74 -1.01
C ILE A 84 2.27 -1.96 -0.75
N PRO A 85 1.73 -3.16 -0.50
CA PRO A 85 2.56 -4.35 -0.33
C PRO A 85 3.10 -4.79 -1.69
N GLY A 86 4.42 -4.93 -1.81
CA GLY A 86 5.12 -5.31 -3.04
C GLY A 86 4.67 -6.66 -3.57
N ASP A 87 4.31 -7.57 -2.66
CA ASP A 87 3.77 -8.88 -2.96
C ASP A 87 2.34 -8.86 -3.54
N LEU A 88 1.67 -7.71 -3.54
CA LEU A 88 0.34 -7.51 -4.15
C LEU A 88 0.40 -6.52 -5.32
N ARG A 89 1.33 -5.56 -5.27
CA ARG A 89 1.52 -4.52 -6.28
C ARG A 89 1.60 -5.10 -7.70
N GLY A 90 0.81 -4.54 -8.61
CA GLY A 90 0.80 -4.90 -10.04
C GLY A 90 0.23 -6.28 -10.36
N LYS A 91 -0.35 -6.99 -9.38
CA LYS A 91 -0.91 -8.34 -9.55
C LYS A 91 -2.42 -8.31 -9.60
N ALA A 92 -3.02 -9.43 -9.97
CA ALA A 92 -4.45 -9.65 -9.84
C ALA A 92 -4.83 -9.73 -8.35
N VAL A 93 -5.46 -8.67 -7.86
CA VAL A 93 -5.86 -8.50 -6.47
C VAL A 93 -7.37 -8.34 -6.41
N THR A 94 -8.01 -9.11 -5.53
CA THR A 94 -9.43 -8.96 -5.20
C THR A 94 -9.57 -8.17 -3.91
N LEU A 95 -10.52 -7.24 -3.87
CA LEU A 95 -10.90 -6.53 -2.66
C LEU A 95 -12.05 -7.24 -1.96
N GLU A 96 -11.88 -7.48 -0.66
CA GLU A 96 -12.89 -8.04 0.24
C GLU A 96 -13.25 -7.02 1.32
N VAL A 97 -14.52 -6.65 1.44
CA VAL A 97 -15.04 -5.88 2.57
C VAL A 97 -15.30 -6.87 3.70
N VAL A 98 -14.47 -6.84 4.75
CA VAL A 98 -14.55 -7.78 5.88
C VAL A 98 -15.63 -7.32 6.86
N ASP A 99 -15.60 -6.05 7.23
CA ASP A 99 -16.58 -5.36 8.06
C ASP A 99 -16.53 -3.84 7.79
N GLU A 100 -17.32 -3.05 8.53
CA GLU A 100 -17.39 -1.58 8.36
C GLU A 100 -16.06 -0.84 8.60
N SER A 101 -15.12 -1.48 9.30
CA SER A 101 -13.82 -0.93 9.67
C SER A 101 -12.64 -1.65 9.02
N THR A 102 -12.86 -2.76 8.30
CA THR A 102 -11.81 -3.63 7.82
C THR A 102 -11.99 -4.00 6.35
N VAL A 103 -10.94 -3.79 5.57
CA VAL A 103 -10.84 -4.22 4.16
C VAL A 103 -9.64 -5.15 4.01
N ALA A 104 -9.79 -6.18 3.20
CA ALA A 104 -8.68 -7.05 2.80
C ALA A 104 -8.45 -6.98 1.29
N LEU A 105 -7.18 -7.07 0.90
CA LEU A 105 -6.73 -7.25 -0.46
C LEU A 105 -6.12 -8.64 -0.58
N VAL A 106 -6.59 -9.44 -1.52
CA VAL A 106 -6.20 -10.84 -1.67
C VAL A 106 -5.66 -11.09 -3.06
N HIS A 107 -4.46 -11.63 -3.10
CA HIS A 107 -3.85 -12.22 -4.29
C HIS A 107 -3.71 -13.73 -4.06
N LYS A 108 -4.06 -14.52 -5.08
CA LYS A 108 -3.80 -15.95 -5.12
C LYS A 108 -2.66 -16.24 -6.06
N ALA A 109 -1.75 -17.11 -5.63
CA ALA A 109 -0.62 -17.54 -6.41
C ALA A 109 -1.07 -17.99 -7.80
N ASP A 110 -0.35 -17.53 -8.81
CA ASP A 110 -0.57 -17.88 -10.21
C ASP A 110 0.77 -18.15 -10.91
N ASP A 111 0.71 -18.39 -12.22
CA ASP A 111 1.90 -18.69 -13.03
C ASP A 111 2.91 -17.53 -13.06
N ALA A 112 2.43 -16.28 -12.91
CA ALA A 112 3.27 -15.08 -12.94
C ALA A 112 3.89 -14.80 -11.56
N TRP A 113 3.15 -15.03 -10.47
CA TRP A 113 3.59 -14.83 -9.10
C TRP A 113 3.14 -15.98 -8.20
N ALA A 114 4.08 -16.86 -7.87
CA ALA A 114 3.84 -18.07 -7.09
C ALA A 114 3.78 -17.82 -5.56
N SER A 115 3.08 -16.77 -5.12
CA SER A 115 2.89 -16.46 -3.70
C SER A 115 1.46 -16.00 -3.43
N ASP A 116 0.80 -16.64 -2.47
CA ASP A 116 -0.47 -16.15 -1.92
C ASP A 116 -0.19 -14.93 -1.05
N GLY A 117 -1.03 -13.90 -1.15
CA GLY A 117 -0.91 -12.69 -0.34
C GLY A 117 -2.26 -12.21 0.18
N ARG A 118 -2.35 -11.92 1.48
CA ARG A 118 -3.50 -11.25 2.10
C ARG A 118 -3.04 -10.05 2.89
N ALA A 119 -3.42 -8.86 2.45
CA ALA A 119 -3.18 -7.61 3.14
C ALA A 119 -4.47 -7.09 3.76
N THR A 120 -4.53 -6.92 5.08
CA THR A 120 -5.67 -6.31 5.77
C THR A 120 -5.37 -4.87 6.16
N TYR A 121 -6.40 -4.04 6.13
CA TYR A 121 -6.37 -2.64 6.53
C TYR A 121 -7.58 -2.42 7.44
N ARG A 122 -7.33 -2.30 8.74
CA ARG A 122 -8.35 -2.06 9.74
C ARG A 122 -8.19 -0.66 10.31
N ILE A 123 -9.24 0.16 10.24
CA ILE A 123 -9.26 1.48 10.86
C ILE A 123 -9.67 1.37 12.32
N VAL A 124 -8.84 1.91 13.21
CA VAL A 124 -9.05 1.90 14.66
C VAL A 124 -9.01 3.33 15.16
N GLY A 125 -10.10 3.72 15.82
CA GLY A 125 -10.24 5.06 16.37
C GLY A 125 -9.19 5.36 17.46
N PRO A 126 -8.76 6.62 17.60
CA PRO A 126 -9.24 7.77 16.83
C PRO A 126 -8.53 7.98 15.48
N ASN A 127 -7.34 7.40 15.27
CA ASN A 127 -6.39 7.89 14.27
C ASN A 127 -5.44 6.83 13.69
N CYS A 128 -5.77 5.54 13.81
CA CYS A 128 -4.87 4.45 13.48
C CYS A 128 -5.39 3.57 12.34
N ILE A 129 -4.51 3.10 11.46
CA ILE A 129 -4.71 1.95 10.58
C ILE A 129 -3.82 0.82 11.10
N GLU A 130 -4.42 -0.31 11.46
CA GLU A 130 -3.73 -1.57 11.68
C GLU A 130 -3.60 -2.28 10.34
N HIS A 131 -2.38 -2.63 9.96
CA HIS A 131 -2.10 -3.33 8.73
C HIS A 131 -1.40 -4.65 9.02
N THR A 132 -1.88 -5.71 8.38
CA THR A 132 -1.24 -7.03 8.40
C THR A 132 -1.06 -7.50 6.97
N LEU A 133 0.12 -8.01 6.65
CA LEU A 133 0.33 -8.79 5.43
C LEU A 133 0.69 -10.22 5.85
N THR A 134 -0.05 -11.19 5.33
CA THR A 134 0.33 -12.59 5.37
C THR A 134 0.66 -13.06 3.95
N ILE A 135 1.83 -13.66 3.78
CA ILE A 135 2.24 -14.28 2.52
C ILE A 135 2.52 -15.76 2.70
N ARG A 136 2.33 -16.53 1.63
CA ARG A 136 2.68 -17.95 1.57
C ARG A 136 3.22 -18.26 0.17
N ASP A 137 4.53 -18.46 0.09
CA ASP A 137 5.19 -18.73 -1.18
C ASP A 137 5.03 -20.22 -1.57
N ALA A 138 4.55 -20.52 -2.78
CA ALA A 138 4.40 -21.89 -3.28
C ALA A 138 5.72 -22.52 -3.76
N ARG A 139 6.74 -21.69 -3.95
CA ARG A 139 8.12 -22.08 -4.27
C ARG A 139 9.09 -21.12 -3.61
N SER A 140 10.38 -21.42 -3.61
CA SER A 140 11.36 -20.52 -3.00
C SER A 140 11.44 -19.16 -3.72
N PHE A 141 11.37 -18.08 -2.95
CA PHE A 141 11.67 -16.69 -3.35
C PHE A 141 12.96 -16.17 -2.69
N LEU A 142 13.82 -17.06 -2.16
CA LEU A 142 15.11 -16.64 -1.64
C LEU A 142 15.94 -15.97 -2.75
N THR A 143 16.47 -14.80 -2.43
CA THR A 143 17.50 -14.13 -3.24
C THR A 143 18.77 -14.98 -3.28
N ALA A 144 19.69 -14.67 -4.20
CA ALA A 144 21.01 -15.30 -4.25
C ALA A 144 21.82 -15.07 -2.96
N GLN A 145 21.44 -14.08 -2.14
CA GLN A 145 22.05 -13.76 -0.86
C GLN A 145 21.39 -14.48 0.33
N GLY A 146 20.39 -15.33 0.08
CA GLY A 146 19.82 -16.19 1.12
C GLY A 146 18.80 -15.51 2.02
N TYR A 147 17.95 -14.65 1.46
CA TYR A 147 16.79 -14.09 2.18
C TYR A 147 15.62 -13.85 1.22
N ARG A 148 14.40 -13.85 1.75
CA ARG A 148 13.19 -13.41 1.05
C ARG A 148 12.93 -11.95 1.42
N GLU A 149 12.78 -11.10 0.40
CA GLU A 149 12.49 -9.68 0.57
C GLU A 149 11.02 -9.39 0.23
N VAL A 150 10.35 -8.61 1.09
CA VAL A 150 9.00 -8.10 0.86
C VAL A 150 9.02 -6.60 1.09
N SER A 151 8.60 -5.81 0.09
CA SER A 151 8.65 -4.36 0.13
C SER A 151 7.30 -3.71 0.43
N TRP A 152 7.31 -2.50 0.97
CA TRP A 152 6.17 -1.61 0.95
C TRP A 152 6.54 -0.26 0.36
N CYS A 153 5.65 0.27 -0.48
CA CYS A 153 5.79 1.61 -1.02
C CYS A 153 4.76 2.56 -0.39
N SER A 154 5.20 3.74 0.03
CA SER A 154 4.31 4.85 0.40
C SER A 154 4.71 6.13 -0.30
N TYR A 155 3.93 6.51 -1.32
CA TYR A 155 4.20 7.70 -2.12
C TYR A 155 3.50 8.90 -1.53
N MET A 156 4.28 9.80 -0.95
CA MET A 156 3.75 10.89 -0.15
C MET A 156 3.22 12.02 -1.01
N ASN A 157 2.21 12.72 -0.53
CA ASN A 157 1.61 13.86 -1.19
C ASN A 157 2.46 15.13 -0.98
N CYS A 158 3.70 15.08 -1.50
CA CYS A 158 4.60 16.21 -1.62
C CYS A 158 4.65 17.10 -0.35
N PRO A 159 5.10 16.54 0.79
CA PRO A 159 5.21 17.27 2.05
C PRO A 159 6.24 18.40 1.96
N GLU A 160 6.05 19.43 2.77
CA GLU A 160 7.02 20.53 2.94
C GLU A 160 8.35 20.01 3.51
N ASP A 161 8.28 19.02 4.41
CA ASP A 161 9.42 18.29 4.94
C ASP A 161 9.37 16.83 4.43
N PRO A 162 10.23 16.47 3.46
CA PRO A 162 10.26 15.12 2.90
C PRO A 162 11.05 14.11 3.75
N THR A 163 11.66 14.53 4.85
CA THR A 163 12.55 13.69 5.65
C THR A 163 11.78 12.62 6.43
N LEU A 164 12.46 11.49 6.67
CA LEU A 164 12.07 10.52 7.68
C LEU A 164 12.71 10.89 9.01
N HIS A 165 11.92 10.85 10.08
CA HIS A 165 12.34 11.09 11.45
C HIS A 165 12.32 9.78 12.25
N PHE A 166 13.46 9.43 12.86
CA PHE A 166 13.63 8.21 13.65
C PHE A 166 14.73 8.38 14.70
N ARG A 167 14.91 7.36 15.56
CA ARG A 167 15.97 7.33 16.58
C ARG A 167 17.23 6.70 16.01
N SER A 168 18.37 7.37 16.17
CA SER A 168 19.70 6.87 15.77
C SER A 168 20.74 7.28 16.79
N GLY A 169 21.52 6.33 17.31
CA GLY A 169 22.52 6.60 18.35
C GLY A 169 21.92 7.25 19.60
N GLY A 170 20.67 6.94 19.93
CA GLY A 170 19.95 7.54 21.06
C GLY A 170 19.56 9.01 20.86
N GLN A 171 19.57 9.52 19.63
CA GLN A 171 19.14 10.89 19.28
C GLN A 171 18.05 10.86 18.21
N TRP A 172 17.26 11.95 18.14
CA TRP A 172 16.36 12.15 17.02
C TRP A 172 17.13 12.55 15.78
N THR A 173 16.77 11.92 14.67
CA THR A 173 17.45 12.06 13.38
C THR A 173 16.40 12.28 12.31
N ALA A 174 16.55 13.36 11.55
CA ALA A 174 15.83 13.59 10.30
C ALA A 174 16.76 13.22 9.14
N TYR A 175 16.30 12.37 8.22
CA TYR A 175 17.09 11.92 7.08
C TYR A 175 16.29 11.94 5.79
N LEU A 176 16.95 12.40 4.73
CA LEU A 176 16.50 12.27 3.35
C LEU A 176 17.70 11.82 2.51
N SER A 177 17.50 10.78 1.71
CA SER A 177 18.49 10.35 0.72
C SER A 177 18.84 11.50 -0.23
N PRO A 178 20.14 11.76 -0.53
CA PRO A 178 20.55 12.90 -1.37
C PRO A 178 19.92 12.90 -2.77
N GLU A 179 19.76 11.71 -3.35
CA GLU A 179 19.14 11.52 -4.65
C GLU A 179 18.47 10.14 -4.73
N HIS A 180 17.61 9.95 -5.73
CA HIS A 180 16.98 8.65 -5.95
C HIS A 180 18.05 7.60 -6.23
N GLY A 181 18.11 6.56 -5.39
CA GLY A 181 19.09 5.49 -5.55
C GLY A 181 20.34 5.58 -4.69
N VAL A 182 20.54 6.68 -3.95
CA VAL A 182 21.76 6.91 -3.16
C VAL A 182 21.43 7.16 -1.70
N GLY A 183 22.04 6.40 -0.80
CA GLY A 183 21.75 6.44 0.63
C GLY A 183 20.29 6.12 0.95
N SER A 184 19.59 5.39 0.08
CA SER A 184 18.15 5.17 0.20
C SER A 184 17.80 4.15 1.27
N ARG A 185 18.69 3.21 1.58
CA ARG A 185 18.48 2.09 2.51
C ARG A 185 19.07 2.35 3.89
N ILE A 186 18.26 2.40 4.93
CA ILE A 186 18.71 2.60 6.30
C ILE A 186 18.66 1.25 7.05
N ALA A 187 19.79 0.85 7.62
CA ALA A 187 19.90 -0.37 8.41
C ALA A 187 19.46 -0.12 9.86
N PRO A 188 18.92 -1.13 10.55
CA PRO A 188 18.89 -1.09 12.01
C PRO A 188 20.30 -1.07 12.60
N SER A 189 20.48 -0.47 13.77
CA SER A 189 21.77 -0.41 14.47
C SER A 189 22.17 -1.73 15.14
N TYR A 190 21.21 -2.64 15.32
CA TYR A 190 21.39 -3.93 15.99
C TYR A 190 21.67 -5.11 15.05
N ILE A 191 21.87 -4.89 13.74
CA ILE A 191 22.35 -5.96 12.85
C ILE A 191 23.87 -5.88 12.73
N GLU A 192 24.53 -7.03 12.88
CA GLU A 192 25.99 -7.12 12.79
C GLU A 192 26.48 -7.03 11.34
N GLN A 193 25.71 -7.63 10.42
CA GLN A 193 26.06 -7.70 9.01
C GLN A 193 24.92 -7.19 8.13
N ARG A 194 25.25 -6.24 7.26
CA ARG A 194 24.36 -5.74 6.22
C ARG A 194 24.34 -6.71 5.03
N GLU A 195 23.21 -6.77 4.34
CA GLU A 195 23.14 -7.49 3.06
C GLU A 195 24.15 -6.90 2.06
N ALA A 196 24.79 -7.77 1.28
CA ALA A 196 25.73 -7.35 0.26
C ALA A 196 25.04 -6.46 -0.78
N VAL A 197 25.65 -5.31 -1.07
CA VAL A 197 25.19 -4.44 -2.15
C VAL A 197 25.67 -5.05 -3.46
N PRO A 198 24.77 -5.43 -4.39
CA PRO A 198 25.20 -5.87 -5.72
C PRO A 198 25.97 -4.75 -6.42
N PRO A 199 26.93 -5.05 -7.30
CA PRO A 199 27.63 -4.04 -8.08
C PRO A 199 26.64 -3.08 -8.74
N GLN A 200 26.85 -1.78 -8.58
CA GLN A 200 25.96 -0.77 -9.12
C GLN A 200 26.12 -0.72 -10.64
N ASP A 201 25.13 -1.19 -11.37
CA ASP A 201 24.97 -0.94 -12.80
C ASP A 201 24.06 0.29 -12.91
N GLU A 202 24.62 1.41 -13.37
CA GLU A 202 23.93 2.70 -13.51
C GLU A 202 22.61 2.61 -14.29
N ARG A 203 22.38 1.53 -15.07
CA ARG A 203 21.16 1.35 -15.87
C ARG A 203 20.18 0.30 -15.32
N ARG A 204 20.54 -0.45 -14.27
CA ARG A 204 19.76 -1.64 -13.85
C ARG A 204 19.67 -1.88 -12.34
N SER A 205 20.45 -1.20 -11.51
CA SER A 205 20.40 -1.42 -10.06
C SER A 205 19.07 -0.91 -9.47
N PRO A 206 18.35 -1.72 -8.68
CA PRO A 206 17.20 -1.25 -7.93
C PRO A 206 17.59 -0.08 -7.03
N PHE A 207 16.79 0.98 -6.98
CA PHE A 207 17.13 2.20 -6.23
C PHE A 207 17.35 1.96 -4.73
N HIS A 208 16.84 0.86 -4.19
CA HIS A 208 16.88 0.52 -2.77
C HIS A 208 18.14 -0.26 -2.36
N VAL A 209 19.16 -0.40 -3.21
CA VAL A 209 20.36 -1.20 -2.87
C VAL A 209 21.44 -0.41 -2.12
N ASN A 210 21.42 0.92 -2.18
CA ASN A 210 22.51 1.75 -1.63
C ASN A 210 22.27 2.10 -0.15
N TRP A 211 23.23 1.74 0.71
CA TRP A 211 23.15 1.98 2.15
C TRP A 211 23.38 3.44 2.52
N ALA A 212 22.51 3.96 3.38
CA ALA A 212 22.73 5.20 4.10
C ALA A 212 23.93 5.07 5.07
N PRO A 213 24.65 6.18 5.33
CA PRO A 213 25.70 6.22 6.35
C PRO A 213 25.13 6.34 7.77
N ILE A 214 23.84 6.06 7.96
CA ILE A 214 23.13 6.14 9.23
C ILE A 214 22.34 4.85 9.49
N THR A 215 21.96 4.65 10.74
CA THR A 215 21.18 3.50 11.19
C THR A 215 19.98 3.95 12.01
N PHE A 216 19.01 3.08 12.28
CA PHE A 216 17.93 3.35 13.22
C PHE A 216 17.97 2.40 14.43
N ASP A 217 17.58 2.89 15.59
CA ASP A 217 17.64 2.15 16.85
C ASP A 217 16.35 1.40 17.17
N GLU A 218 15.23 1.88 16.61
CA GLU A 218 13.90 1.40 16.96
C GLU A 218 13.03 1.19 15.72
N PRO A 219 12.15 0.17 15.71
CA PRO A 219 11.28 -0.16 14.58
C PRO A 219 10.09 0.80 14.49
N PHE A 220 10.38 2.08 14.29
CA PHE A 220 9.42 3.08 13.89
C PHE A 220 10.13 4.22 13.15
N TYR A 221 9.38 4.90 12.30
CA TYR A 221 9.75 6.22 11.82
C TYR A 221 8.48 7.03 11.61
N TYR A 222 8.64 8.34 11.50
CA TYR A 222 7.55 9.20 11.07
C TYR A 222 8.01 10.22 10.04
N GLY A 223 7.04 10.83 9.36
CA GLY A 223 7.27 12.06 8.64
C GLY A 223 6.14 13.05 8.90
N ARG A 224 6.33 14.30 8.47
CA ARG A 224 5.36 15.37 8.71
C ARG A 224 4.67 15.81 7.43
N LEU A 225 3.38 16.12 7.56
CA LEU A 225 2.52 16.67 6.51
C LEU A 225 1.90 17.96 7.04
N GLY A 226 2.65 19.06 7.00
CA GLY A 226 2.29 20.30 7.71
C GLY A 226 2.36 20.10 9.22
N HIS A 227 1.25 20.38 9.91
CA HIS A 227 1.12 20.16 11.36
C HIS A 227 0.75 18.72 11.73
N MET A 228 0.58 17.83 10.74
CA MET A 228 0.22 16.43 10.96
C MET A 228 1.45 15.54 11.02
N LEU A 229 1.38 14.52 11.87
CA LEU A 229 2.29 13.39 12.01
C LEU A 229 1.72 12.19 11.24
N LEU A 230 2.55 11.53 10.43
CA LEU A 230 2.28 10.17 9.94
C LEU A 230 3.37 9.23 10.46
N LEU A 231 3.01 8.39 11.43
CA LEU A 231 3.91 7.51 12.19
C LEU A 231 3.67 6.05 11.80
N PHE A 232 4.75 5.34 11.46
CA PHE A 232 4.77 3.91 11.18
C PHE A 232 5.42 3.20 12.36
N VAL A 233 4.69 2.29 13.02
CA VAL A 233 5.21 1.47 14.12
C VAL A 233 5.12 0.00 13.72
N PHE A 234 6.25 -0.70 13.76
CA PHE A 234 6.36 -2.07 13.25
C PHE A 234 6.47 -3.09 14.39
N ASP A 235 5.97 -4.31 14.17
CA ASP A 235 5.97 -5.37 15.18
C ASP A 235 7.32 -6.11 15.30
N ASN A 236 8.06 -6.23 14.20
CA ASN A 236 9.31 -7.00 14.13
C ASN A 236 10.54 -6.12 13.77
N PRO A 237 11.48 -5.90 14.71
CA PRO A 237 12.63 -5.03 14.49
C PRO A 237 13.76 -5.63 13.64
N THR A 238 14.10 -6.91 13.80
CA THR A 238 15.40 -7.44 13.27
C THR A 238 15.48 -7.43 11.75
N ASP A 239 14.31 -7.59 11.14
CA ASP A 239 14.14 -7.91 9.73
C ASP A 239 13.77 -6.69 8.89
N LEU A 240 13.74 -5.51 9.51
CA LEU A 240 13.23 -4.29 8.91
C LEU A 240 14.35 -3.46 8.30
N ARG A 241 14.09 -2.83 7.15
CA ARG A 241 14.95 -1.78 6.57
C ARG A 241 14.07 -0.60 6.18
N PHE A 242 14.48 0.63 6.52
CA PHE A 242 13.74 1.81 6.07
C PHE A 242 14.27 2.27 4.72
N PHE A 243 13.36 2.83 3.92
CA PHE A 243 13.67 3.41 2.63
C PHE A 243 13.15 4.81 2.51
N CYS A 244 13.99 5.67 1.98
CA CYS A 244 13.56 6.98 1.54
C CYS A 244 14.06 7.27 0.14
N SER A 245 13.27 8.04 -0.59
CA SER A 245 13.67 8.63 -1.85
C SER A 245 13.04 10.01 -2.00
N PRO A 246 13.78 11.07 -2.36
CA PRO A 246 13.22 12.42 -2.49
C PRO A 246 12.21 12.53 -3.63
N SER A 247 12.30 11.66 -4.63
CA SER A 247 11.51 11.69 -5.86
C SER A 247 10.86 10.35 -6.22
N GLY A 248 10.83 9.39 -5.30
CA GLY A 248 10.29 8.04 -5.56
C GLY A 248 8.80 8.01 -5.95
N GLY A 249 8.03 9.01 -5.50
CA GLY A 249 6.65 9.27 -5.92
C GLY A 249 6.52 10.16 -7.15
N GLY A 250 7.60 10.44 -7.89
CA GLY A 250 7.57 11.21 -9.13
C GLY A 250 7.27 12.70 -8.97
N GLY A 251 6.77 13.30 -10.04
CA GLY A 251 6.50 14.75 -10.11
C GLY A 251 5.36 15.18 -9.21
N SER A 252 5.51 16.35 -8.58
CA SER A 252 4.45 17.03 -7.85
C SER A 252 3.49 17.78 -8.77
N LEU A 253 2.29 18.08 -8.27
CA LEU A 253 1.42 19.12 -8.85
C LEU A 253 1.99 20.53 -8.63
N LEU A 254 2.90 20.70 -7.66
CA LEU A 254 3.62 21.93 -7.41
C LEU A 254 4.88 21.96 -8.29
N PRO A 255 5.03 22.95 -9.20
CA PRO A 255 6.19 23.05 -10.08
C PRO A 255 7.50 23.05 -9.28
N GLY A 256 8.47 22.25 -9.73
CA GLY A 256 9.80 22.15 -9.11
C GLY A 256 9.88 21.30 -7.84
N GLN A 257 8.77 20.67 -7.42
CA GLN A 257 8.75 19.74 -6.30
C GLN A 257 8.57 18.30 -6.78
N SER A 258 9.02 17.35 -5.95
CA SER A 258 8.78 15.92 -6.14
C SER A 258 8.03 15.34 -4.95
N CYS A 259 7.31 14.25 -5.20
CA CYS A 259 6.67 13.49 -4.15
C CYS A 259 7.67 12.42 -3.66
N PRO A 260 8.07 12.43 -2.38
CA PRO A 260 9.02 11.46 -1.86
C PRO A 260 8.34 10.10 -1.64
N ALA A 261 9.16 9.07 -1.49
CA ALA A 261 8.73 7.75 -1.07
C ALA A 261 9.22 7.48 0.37
N TRP A 262 8.31 7.03 1.23
CA TRP A 262 8.56 6.59 2.60
C TRP A 262 8.26 5.09 2.66
N ASP A 263 9.27 4.31 2.33
CA ASP A 263 9.16 2.90 2.01
C ASP A 263 9.82 2.07 3.14
N PHE A 264 9.58 0.77 3.15
CA PHE A 264 10.28 -0.16 4.05
C PHE A 264 10.37 -1.56 3.42
N LEU A 265 11.32 -2.36 3.89
CA LEU A 265 11.43 -3.77 3.54
C LEU A 265 11.35 -4.63 4.78
N TRP A 266 10.77 -5.81 4.60
CA TRP A 266 10.87 -6.93 5.50
C TRP A 266 11.74 -8.03 4.87
N ILE A 267 12.73 -8.49 5.63
CA ILE A 267 13.72 -9.50 5.23
C ILE A 267 13.49 -10.77 6.04
N ILE A 268 13.09 -11.85 5.39
CA ILE A 268 12.97 -13.18 6.01
C ILE A 268 14.24 -13.96 5.69
N PRO A 269 15.15 -14.20 6.65
CA PRO A 269 16.41 -14.87 6.38
C PRO A 269 16.21 -16.36 6.07
N ALA A 270 17.14 -16.96 5.30
CA ALA A 270 17.02 -18.35 4.84
C ALA A 270 16.85 -19.39 5.95
N ASP A 271 17.40 -19.16 7.14
CA ASP A 271 17.29 -20.07 8.28
C ASP A 271 15.88 -20.11 8.90
N ARG A 272 15.06 -19.08 8.65
CA ARG A 272 13.64 -18.99 9.04
C ARG A 272 12.69 -19.11 7.85
N TYR A 273 13.22 -19.28 6.63
CA TYR A 273 12.45 -19.34 5.40
C TYR A 273 12.20 -20.78 4.93
N GLY A 274 10.97 -21.06 4.51
CA GLY A 274 10.54 -22.28 3.87
C GLY A 274 9.33 -22.02 2.97
N PRO A 275 9.27 -22.60 1.75
CA PRO A 275 8.05 -22.60 0.96
C PRO A 275 6.90 -23.22 1.75
N GLU A 276 5.66 -22.91 1.35
CA GLU A 276 4.46 -23.46 1.99
C GLU A 276 4.37 -23.15 3.49
N THR A 277 4.97 -22.04 3.92
CA THR A 277 4.89 -21.50 5.28
C THR A 277 4.27 -20.12 5.23
N ASP A 278 3.40 -19.82 6.20
CA ASP A 278 2.78 -18.52 6.32
C ASP A 278 3.72 -17.57 7.07
N TYR A 279 4.03 -16.45 6.44
CA TYR A 279 4.81 -15.37 7.02
C TYR A 279 3.92 -14.16 7.20
N THR A 280 3.86 -13.63 8.43
CA THR A 280 3.05 -12.46 8.75
C THR A 280 3.90 -11.28 9.21
N PHE A 281 3.60 -10.10 8.68
CA PHE A 281 4.17 -8.81 9.08
C PHE A 281 3.05 -7.86 9.52
N ARG A 282 3.25 -7.16 10.64
CA ARG A 282 2.24 -6.24 11.18
C ARG A 282 2.84 -4.86 11.42
N LEU A 283 2.01 -3.85 11.20
CA LEU A 283 2.33 -2.48 11.59
C LEU A 283 1.07 -1.71 11.97
N ARG A 284 1.30 -0.63 12.72
CA ARG A 284 0.30 0.41 12.98
C ARG A 284 0.76 1.70 12.31
N LEU A 285 -0.13 2.27 11.50
CA LEU A 285 0.02 3.59 10.90
C LEU A 285 -0.83 4.58 11.68
N ILE A 286 -0.23 5.59 12.28
CA ILE A 286 -0.92 6.59 13.12
C ILE A 286 -0.88 7.94 12.42
N TYR A 287 -2.05 8.59 12.29
CA TYR A 287 -2.18 9.87 11.59
C TYR A 287 -2.93 10.92 12.43
N LYS A 288 -2.19 11.80 13.09
CA LYS A 288 -2.70 12.77 14.07
C LYS A 288 -1.96 14.11 14.01
N PRO A 289 -2.43 15.19 14.65
CA PRO A 289 -1.62 16.38 14.84
C PRO A 289 -0.31 16.05 15.56
N PHE A 290 0.80 16.61 15.09
CA PHE A 290 2.10 16.51 15.74
C PHE A 290 2.12 17.42 16.98
N VAL A 291 2.49 16.86 18.14
CA VAL A 291 2.60 17.60 19.40
C VAL A 291 4.06 17.78 19.80
N SER A 292 4.76 16.67 20.03
CA SER A 292 6.19 16.65 20.32
C SER A 292 6.79 15.28 20.03
N GLU A 293 8.11 15.17 20.09
CA GLU A 293 8.81 13.90 19.97
C GLU A 293 8.50 12.94 21.14
N GLU A 294 8.24 13.47 22.34
CA GLU A 294 7.79 12.67 23.48
C GLU A 294 6.40 12.07 23.24
N ASP A 295 5.48 12.82 22.62
CA ASP A 295 4.18 12.30 22.20
C ASP A 295 4.35 11.17 21.17
N VAL A 296 5.31 11.29 20.23
CA VAL A 296 5.64 10.21 19.29
C VAL A 296 6.07 8.94 20.03
N LEU A 297 6.96 9.03 21.01
CA LEU A 297 7.43 7.86 21.76
C LEU A 297 6.30 7.20 22.58
N GLU A 298 5.39 8.00 23.12
CA GLU A 298 4.22 7.50 23.83
C GLU A 298 3.25 6.76 22.87
N GLU A 299 3.02 7.28 21.66
CA GLU A 299 2.26 6.58 20.63
C GLU A 299 2.94 5.27 20.20
N VAL A 300 4.27 5.27 20.04
CA VAL A 300 5.05 4.04 19.75
C VAL A 300 4.86 3.00 20.86
N ARG A 301 4.93 3.40 22.14
CA ARG A 301 4.73 2.51 23.28
C ARG A 301 3.33 1.88 23.24
N ARG A 302 2.28 2.69 23.10
CA ARG A 302 0.89 2.22 23.01
C ARG A 302 0.66 1.30 21.82
N ALA A 303 1.23 1.65 20.67
CA ALA A 303 1.14 0.86 19.45
C ALA A 303 1.76 -0.54 19.63
N ARG A 304 2.94 -0.63 20.24
CA ARG A 304 3.60 -1.90 20.55
C ARG A 304 2.82 -2.74 21.55
N GLU A 305 2.30 -2.13 22.61
CA GLU A 305 1.46 -2.82 23.61
C GLU A 305 0.21 -3.42 22.97
N ALA A 306 -0.45 -2.67 22.08
CA ALA A 306 -1.64 -3.14 21.39
C ALA A 306 -1.33 -4.30 20.40
N MET A 307 -0.17 -4.29 19.73
CA MET A 307 0.25 -5.41 18.86
C MET A 307 0.71 -6.65 19.64
N ALA A 308 1.15 -6.50 20.89
CA ALA A 308 1.52 -7.63 21.74
C ALA A 308 0.30 -8.35 22.34
N GLY A 309 -0.84 -7.66 22.45
CA GLY A 309 -2.10 -8.21 22.98
C GLY A 309 -3.05 -8.79 21.92
N SER A 310 -2.72 -8.70 20.63
CA SER A 310 -3.51 -9.21 19.49
C SER A 310 -3.00 -10.56 19.01
#